data_AF-A0ABD3JSK5-F1
#
_entry.id   AF-A0ABD3JSK5-F1
#
_cell.length_a   1.000
_cell.length_b   1.000
_cell.length_c   1.000
_cell.angle_alpha   90.00
_cell.angle_beta   90.00
_cell.angle_gamma   90.00
#
_symmetry.space_group_name_H-M   'P 1'
#
loop_
_entity.id
_entity.type
_entity.pdbx_description
1 polymer ?
#
loop_
_entity_poly.entity_id
_entity_poly.type
_entity_poly.pdbx_seq_one_letter_code
_entity_poly.pdbx_strand_id
1 'polypeptide(L)'
;MESCLPILLHSLCFMSLVLQMSYALDSISAGENITDGQTIVSAGGNFELGFFSPGSSKNRYVGIWYKKLSAGRVVWVANRENPLNDSSGVLKLTPQGVLTLLNRTDGVVWSSNVSRSGQNPIAQLLDSANFVVKEGNGNDLGDAIWQSFDHPCNSFLAGMKLGIDRAKGLDRYLTSWKSTDDPSLGDFTFGLDSTGYLQLILRNRSVVQSRSGPWNGIQFSGYTQLRPNPVYSFGFVFNQNEIYYHFNLLNSSVPSMLVLNENGMAQRFTWVDRTHDWILYSSAQTDDCDTYALCGGNGNCNIASSPKCMCLTGFVPKHPSDWEFGDWSNGCVRRTKLDCQGGDKFLKYTQVKLPDTRQSWFNKSMNIQECKQTCMRNCSCTAYSNLDITGQGSGCLLWFGDLMDIRQVSENIQGIYVRMAASEVGSSFSGNPGARKSTGIIVGTVLSAVLLLGIAAVFTKYRRDGQIFGFSHQRRSEDLDLPMFDLTTLVNATGNFSEDNKLGEGGFGAVYKGVLKNGQEIAVKRLSENSRQGQVEFRNEVAYIAKLQHRNLIKILGCCIQVDEMMLIYEFLPNRSLDCFIFGLLRSSPYILIAFVI
;
A
#
# COMPACT_ATOMS: atom_id res chain seq x y z
N MET A 1 70.83 -25.87 -30.40
CA MET A 1 69.63 -25.00 -30.47
C MET A 1 68.44 -25.82 -30.96
N GLU A 2 68.26 -27.05 -30.47
CA GLU A 2 67.26 -28.03 -30.98
C GLU A 2 66.39 -28.66 -29.88
N SER A 3 66.58 -28.29 -28.61
CA SER A 3 65.93 -28.98 -27.48
C SER A 3 64.69 -28.26 -26.92
N CYS A 4 64.34 -27.06 -27.40
CA CYS A 4 63.21 -26.27 -26.85
C CYS A 4 61.93 -26.30 -27.72
N LEU A 5 62.00 -26.79 -28.95
CA LEU A 5 60.87 -26.78 -29.88
C LEU A 5 59.71 -27.72 -29.46
N PRO A 6 59.95 -28.97 -29.00
CA PRO A 6 58.85 -29.85 -28.62
C PRO A 6 58.14 -29.43 -27.31
N ILE A 7 58.85 -28.74 -26.41
CA ILE A 7 58.29 -28.23 -25.14
C ILE A 7 57.40 -27.00 -25.39
N LEU A 8 57.79 -26.12 -26.31
CA LEU A 8 56.95 -25.00 -26.73
C LEU A 8 55.66 -25.48 -27.41
N LEU A 9 55.74 -26.50 -28.28
CA LEU A 9 54.54 -27.05 -28.94
C LEU A 9 53.59 -27.74 -27.95
N HIS A 10 54.10 -28.47 -26.95
CA HIS A 10 53.26 -29.06 -25.91
C HIS A 10 52.64 -28.00 -25.00
N SER A 11 53.36 -26.92 -24.68
CA SER A 11 52.83 -25.77 -23.93
C SER A 11 51.76 -25.01 -24.71
N LEU A 12 51.90 -24.88 -26.04
CA LEU A 12 50.91 -24.24 -26.91
C LEU A 12 49.65 -25.10 -27.08
N CYS A 13 49.80 -26.44 -27.17
CA CYS A 13 48.68 -27.38 -27.17
C CYS A 13 47.96 -27.45 -25.81
N PHE A 14 48.68 -27.31 -24.70
CA PHE A 14 48.06 -27.27 -23.36
C PHE A 14 47.34 -25.93 -23.11
N MET A 15 47.87 -24.81 -23.63
CA MET A 15 47.20 -23.50 -23.58
C MET A 15 45.97 -23.42 -24.50
N SER A 16 45.93 -24.15 -25.62
CA SER A 16 44.73 -24.25 -26.47
C SER A 16 43.65 -25.16 -25.88
N LEU A 17 44.01 -26.10 -24.99
CA LEU A 17 43.06 -26.92 -24.21
C LEU A 17 42.50 -26.20 -22.98
N VAL A 18 43.15 -25.14 -22.48
CA VAL A 18 42.72 -24.38 -21.27
C VAL A 18 41.91 -23.11 -21.62
N LEU A 19 41.76 -22.77 -22.91
CA LEU A 19 40.96 -21.65 -23.39
C LEU A 19 39.82 -22.09 -24.33
N GLN A 20 39.06 -23.12 -23.94
CA GLN A 20 37.67 -23.20 -24.38
C GLN A 20 36.86 -22.22 -23.52
N MET A 21 36.94 -20.93 -23.86
CA MET A 21 35.87 -20.00 -23.49
C MET A 21 34.64 -20.45 -24.27
N SER A 22 33.84 -21.34 -23.67
CA SER A 22 32.49 -21.61 -24.14
C SER A 22 31.70 -20.31 -23.95
N TYR A 23 31.65 -19.49 -25.00
CA TYR A 23 30.69 -18.41 -25.06
C TYR A 23 29.32 -19.08 -25.06
N ALA A 24 28.56 -18.89 -23.98
CA ALA A 24 27.17 -19.32 -23.97
C ALA A 24 26.45 -18.59 -25.11
N LEU A 25 25.85 -19.35 -26.03
CA LEU A 25 25.08 -18.80 -27.12
C LEU A 25 23.90 -18.01 -26.56
N ASP A 26 23.64 -16.82 -27.08
CA ASP A 26 22.49 -15.99 -26.73
C ASP A 26 21.31 -16.21 -27.69
N SER A 27 21.52 -17.04 -28.71
CA SER A 27 20.60 -17.22 -29.83
C SER A 27 20.53 -18.66 -30.33
N ILE A 28 19.42 -18.98 -30.98
CA ILE A 28 19.11 -20.24 -31.65
C ILE A 28 18.79 -19.90 -33.10
N SER A 29 19.55 -20.44 -34.04
CA SER A 29 19.33 -20.24 -35.47
C SER A 29 18.19 -21.13 -35.98
N ALA A 30 17.64 -20.78 -37.14
CA ALA A 30 16.65 -21.63 -37.81
C ALA A 30 17.19 -23.06 -38.04
N GLY A 31 16.44 -24.07 -37.57
CA GLY A 31 16.81 -25.48 -37.63
C GLY A 31 17.65 -25.97 -36.45
N GLU A 32 18.21 -25.07 -35.65
CA GLU A 32 18.87 -25.42 -34.39
C GLU A 32 17.83 -25.66 -33.28
N ASN A 33 18.26 -26.36 -32.24
CA ASN A 33 17.45 -26.68 -31.09
C ASN A 33 18.29 -26.67 -29.81
N ILE A 34 17.59 -26.55 -28.69
CA ILE A 34 18.12 -26.84 -27.36
C ILE A 34 17.33 -27.98 -26.74
N THR A 35 18.05 -28.87 -26.08
CA THR A 35 17.52 -30.02 -25.33
C THR A 35 17.67 -29.79 -23.83
N ASP A 36 17.04 -30.64 -23.02
CA ASP A 36 17.17 -30.55 -21.57
C ASP A 36 18.64 -30.65 -21.12
N GLY A 37 19.04 -29.75 -20.21
CA GLY A 37 20.42 -29.56 -19.78
C GLY A 37 21.21 -28.53 -20.60
N GLN A 38 20.73 -28.14 -21.78
CA GLN A 38 21.28 -27.03 -22.56
C GLN A 38 20.54 -25.72 -22.26
N THR A 39 21.28 -24.62 -22.34
CA THR A 39 20.77 -23.27 -22.06
C THR A 39 21.32 -22.26 -23.05
N ILE A 40 20.57 -21.20 -23.31
CA ILE A 40 21.09 -19.97 -23.89
C ILE A 40 21.14 -18.87 -22.84
N VAL A 41 22.08 -17.94 -22.97
CA VAL A 41 22.36 -16.92 -21.96
C VAL A 41 22.39 -15.56 -22.64
N SER A 42 21.74 -14.57 -22.05
CA SER A 42 21.76 -13.20 -22.60
C SER A 42 23.19 -12.67 -22.71
N ALA A 43 23.47 -11.78 -23.66
CA ALA A 43 24.83 -11.30 -23.95
C ALA A 43 25.58 -10.76 -22.72
N GLY A 44 24.91 -10.04 -21.83
CA GLY A 44 25.47 -9.53 -20.57
C GLY A 44 25.53 -10.56 -19.44
N GLY A 45 25.06 -11.79 -19.67
CA GLY A 45 25.07 -12.89 -18.71
C GLY A 45 24.03 -12.77 -17.60
N ASN A 46 23.04 -11.89 -17.74
CA ASN A 46 22.09 -11.58 -16.67
C ASN A 46 20.91 -12.56 -16.61
N PHE A 47 20.47 -13.02 -17.79
CA PHE A 47 19.34 -13.92 -17.94
C PHE A 47 19.76 -15.21 -18.65
N GLU A 48 19.08 -16.29 -18.30
CA GLU A 48 19.30 -17.61 -18.87
C GLU A 48 17.95 -18.24 -19.20
N LEU A 49 17.89 -18.91 -20.35
CA LEU A 49 16.74 -19.65 -20.83
C LEU A 49 17.10 -21.11 -20.96
N GLY A 50 16.22 -21.98 -20.46
CA GLY A 50 16.37 -23.43 -20.59
C GLY A 50 15.24 -24.20 -19.92
N PHE A 51 15.49 -25.50 -19.73
CA PHE A 51 14.55 -26.41 -19.09
C PHE A 51 14.71 -26.40 -17.57
N PHE A 52 13.60 -26.34 -16.84
CA PHE A 52 13.58 -26.32 -15.38
C PHE A 52 12.33 -27.02 -14.81
N SER A 53 12.39 -27.31 -13.51
CA SER A 53 11.27 -27.84 -12.72
C SER A 53 11.14 -26.97 -11.45
N PRO A 54 9.97 -26.34 -11.20
CA PRO A 54 9.77 -25.49 -10.03
C PRO A 54 9.58 -26.31 -8.76
N GLY A 55 10.27 -25.92 -7.68
CA GLY A 55 10.10 -26.52 -6.35
C GLY A 55 10.24 -28.04 -6.35
N SER A 56 9.20 -28.73 -5.87
CA SER A 56 9.14 -30.20 -5.82
C SER A 56 8.50 -30.85 -7.05
N SER A 57 8.16 -30.06 -8.08
CA SER A 57 7.47 -30.54 -9.28
C SER A 57 8.31 -31.52 -10.09
N LYS A 58 7.67 -32.59 -10.57
CA LYS A 58 8.26 -33.54 -11.54
C LYS A 58 8.04 -33.11 -12.98
N ASN A 59 7.18 -32.13 -13.21
CA ASN A 59 6.92 -31.59 -14.53
C ASN A 59 8.10 -30.76 -15.01
N ARG A 60 8.28 -30.71 -16.32
CA ARG A 60 9.36 -29.98 -16.97
C ARG A 60 8.83 -28.84 -17.83
N TYR A 61 9.48 -27.69 -17.73
CA TYR A 61 9.07 -26.45 -18.38
C TYR A 61 10.26 -25.76 -19.03
N VAL A 62 10.00 -24.98 -20.07
CA VAL A 62 10.95 -24.00 -20.61
C VAL A 62 10.69 -22.66 -19.93
N GLY A 63 11.72 -22.06 -19.35
CA GLY A 63 11.59 -20.77 -18.67
C GLY A 63 12.81 -19.88 -18.83
N ILE A 64 12.66 -18.63 -18.37
CA ILE A 64 13.70 -17.62 -18.30
C ILE A 64 13.89 -17.25 -16.83
N TRP A 65 15.13 -17.18 -16.36
CA TRP A 65 15.47 -16.78 -14.99
C TRP A 65 16.68 -15.87 -14.92
N TYR A 66 16.85 -15.21 -13.77
CA TYR A 66 18.08 -14.48 -13.45
C TYR A 66 19.24 -15.45 -13.20
N LYS A 67 20.30 -15.38 -14.02
CA LYS A 67 21.44 -16.30 -13.94
C LYS A 67 22.39 -16.02 -12.78
N LYS A 68 22.74 -14.74 -12.58
CA LYS A 68 23.77 -14.30 -11.61
C LYS A 68 23.28 -14.29 -10.15
N LEU A 69 22.00 -14.54 -9.91
CA LEU A 69 21.39 -14.44 -8.58
C LEU A 69 21.21 -15.84 -7.99
N SER A 70 21.61 -16.03 -6.74
CA SER A 70 21.78 -17.30 -6.02
C SER A 70 20.57 -18.25 -5.99
N ALA A 71 19.38 -17.80 -6.39
CA ALA A 71 18.15 -18.59 -6.41
C ALA A 71 17.51 -18.76 -7.81
N GLY A 72 18.15 -18.31 -8.90
CA GLY A 72 17.66 -18.59 -10.27
C GLY A 72 16.19 -18.19 -10.48
N ARG A 73 15.79 -16.99 -10.05
CA ARG A 73 14.36 -16.62 -9.98
C ARG A 73 13.74 -16.57 -11.37
N VAL A 74 12.77 -17.45 -11.60
CA VAL A 74 12.05 -17.59 -12.88
C VAL A 74 11.10 -16.42 -13.08
N VAL A 75 11.16 -15.81 -14.27
CA VAL A 75 10.41 -14.61 -14.64
C VAL A 75 9.45 -14.84 -15.81
N TRP A 76 9.64 -15.92 -16.57
CA TRP A 76 8.80 -16.28 -17.71
C TRP A 76 8.81 -17.79 -17.94
N VAL A 77 7.69 -18.36 -18.40
CA VAL A 77 7.50 -19.80 -18.66
C VAL A 77 6.70 -19.99 -19.94
N ALA A 78 7.24 -20.75 -20.90
CA ALA A 78 6.60 -20.95 -22.21
C ALA A 78 5.37 -21.87 -22.11
N ASN A 79 5.60 -23.11 -21.68
CA ASN A 79 4.62 -24.20 -21.69
C ASN A 79 3.91 -24.37 -20.33
N ARG A 80 3.57 -23.25 -19.69
CA ARG A 80 3.03 -23.26 -18.32
C ARG A 80 1.74 -24.08 -18.14
N GLU A 81 0.91 -24.15 -19.19
CA GLU A 81 -0.34 -24.94 -19.20
C GLU A 81 -0.15 -26.40 -19.61
N ASN A 82 0.89 -26.68 -20.42
CA ASN A 82 1.15 -27.99 -20.99
C ASN A 82 2.57 -28.43 -20.62
N PRO A 83 2.78 -28.95 -19.39
CA PRO A 83 4.08 -29.43 -18.96
C PRO A 83 4.57 -30.62 -19.78
N LEU A 84 5.88 -30.79 -19.83
CA LEU A 84 6.52 -32.05 -20.23
C LEU A 84 6.57 -32.99 -19.01
N ASN A 85 6.41 -34.30 -19.26
CA ASN A 85 6.40 -35.31 -18.20
C ASN A 85 7.80 -35.91 -17.92
N ASP A 86 8.80 -35.53 -18.70
CA ASP A 86 10.17 -36.03 -18.61
C ASP A 86 11.18 -34.98 -19.15
N SER A 87 12.46 -35.36 -19.21
CA SER A 87 13.56 -34.53 -19.71
C SER A 87 13.86 -34.73 -21.20
N SER A 88 12.90 -35.24 -21.99
CA SER A 88 13.09 -35.48 -23.43
C SER A 88 12.67 -34.29 -24.31
N GLY A 89 12.36 -33.15 -23.69
CA GLY A 89 11.89 -31.96 -24.38
C GLY A 89 12.93 -31.38 -25.34
N VAL A 90 12.44 -30.91 -26.50
CA VAL A 90 13.26 -30.22 -27.50
C VAL A 90 12.61 -28.89 -27.87
N LEU A 91 13.28 -27.78 -27.59
CA LEU A 91 12.86 -26.46 -28.05
C LEU A 91 13.62 -26.13 -29.34
N LYS A 92 12.91 -25.93 -30.45
CA LYS A 92 13.51 -25.62 -31.76
C LYS A 92 12.91 -24.37 -32.38
N LEU A 93 13.70 -23.69 -33.21
CA LEU A 93 13.21 -22.65 -34.11
C LEU A 93 13.02 -23.24 -35.51
N THR A 94 11.81 -23.15 -36.06
CA THR A 94 11.57 -23.58 -37.45
C THR A 94 12.12 -22.57 -38.46
N PRO A 95 12.40 -22.97 -39.71
CA PRO A 95 12.77 -22.05 -40.79
C PRO A 95 11.75 -20.93 -41.04
N GLN A 96 10.49 -21.12 -40.65
CA GLN A 96 9.43 -20.13 -40.76
C GLN A 96 9.40 -19.14 -39.58
N GLY A 97 10.23 -19.33 -38.55
CA GLY A 97 10.28 -18.44 -37.38
C GLY A 97 9.34 -18.84 -36.25
N VAL A 98 8.87 -20.08 -36.23
CA VAL A 98 8.02 -20.60 -35.16
C VAL A 98 8.88 -21.29 -34.11
N LEU A 99 8.85 -20.80 -32.87
CA LEU A 99 9.38 -21.54 -31.73
C LEU A 99 8.45 -22.70 -31.42
N THR A 100 8.98 -23.92 -31.36
CA THR A 100 8.20 -25.14 -31.10
C THR A 100 8.87 -25.96 -30.02
N LEU A 101 8.08 -26.36 -29.01
CA LEU A 101 8.48 -27.31 -27.98
C LEU A 101 7.89 -28.69 -28.31
N LEU A 102 8.76 -29.67 -28.45
CA LEU A 102 8.41 -31.06 -28.77
C LEU A 102 8.64 -31.97 -27.56
N ASN A 103 7.84 -33.04 -27.48
CA ASN A 103 8.04 -34.14 -26.54
C ASN A 103 8.84 -35.29 -27.17
N ARG A 104 9.03 -36.39 -26.42
CA ARG A 104 9.73 -37.62 -26.87
C ARG A 104 9.26 -38.19 -28.22
N THR A 105 7.97 -38.04 -28.54
CA THR A 105 7.34 -38.60 -29.73
C THR A 105 7.19 -37.56 -30.85
N ASP A 106 7.98 -36.48 -30.80
CA ASP A 106 7.89 -35.32 -31.71
C ASP A 106 6.51 -34.64 -31.74
N GLY A 107 5.69 -34.85 -30.70
CA GLY A 107 4.41 -34.18 -30.52
C GLY A 107 4.63 -32.73 -30.06
N VAL A 108 3.92 -31.79 -30.67
CA VAL A 108 3.98 -30.37 -30.30
C VAL A 108 3.26 -30.14 -28.98
N VAL A 109 4.01 -29.72 -27.96
CA VAL A 109 3.51 -29.39 -26.62
C VAL A 109 3.18 -27.91 -26.50
N TRP A 110 3.99 -27.06 -27.15
CA TRP A 110 3.80 -25.62 -27.18
C TRP A 110 4.41 -25.04 -28.47
N SER A 111 3.82 -23.97 -28.98
CA SER A 111 4.40 -23.21 -30.09
C SER A 111 4.08 -21.72 -29.96
N SER A 112 5.00 -20.86 -30.40
CA SER A 112 4.74 -19.43 -30.54
C SER A 112 3.70 -19.18 -31.63
N ASN A 113 2.71 -18.33 -31.35
CA ASN A 113 1.80 -17.86 -32.38
C ASN A 113 2.48 -16.74 -33.18
N VAL A 114 2.73 -16.96 -34.47
CA VAL A 114 3.39 -15.99 -35.35
C VAL A 114 2.41 -15.48 -36.41
N SER A 115 2.45 -14.17 -36.68
CA SER A 115 1.59 -13.53 -37.67
C SER A 115 2.16 -13.55 -39.09
N ARG A 116 3.48 -13.76 -39.22
CA ARG A 116 4.20 -13.80 -40.49
C ARG A 116 5.37 -14.80 -40.42
N SER A 117 5.75 -15.34 -41.57
CA SER A 117 6.95 -16.18 -41.68
C SER A 117 8.20 -15.33 -41.79
N GLY A 118 9.27 -15.73 -41.10
CA GLY A 118 10.58 -15.09 -41.21
C GLY A 118 11.42 -15.56 -42.41
N GLN A 119 12.42 -14.77 -42.78
CA GLN A 119 13.47 -15.07 -43.74
C GLN A 119 14.81 -15.27 -43.02
N ASN A 120 15.20 -16.52 -42.81
CA ASN A 120 16.35 -16.90 -41.96
C ASN A 120 16.24 -16.29 -40.54
N PRO A 121 15.16 -16.63 -39.82
CA PRO A 121 14.92 -16.08 -38.49
C PRO A 121 15.91 -16.62 -37.47
N ILE A 122 16.15 -15.82 -36.44
CA ILE A 122 16.88 -16.21 -35.23
C ILE A 122 16.00 -15.95 -34.00
N ALA A 123 16.14 -16.81 -32.99
CA ALA A 123 15.54 -16.59 -31.69
C ALA A 123 16.65 -16.16 -30.72
N GLN A 124 16.53 -14.99 -30.10
CA GLN A 124 17.59 -14.38 -29.28
C GLN A 124 17.05 -14.00 -27.89
N LEU A 125 17.81 -14.32 -26.85
CA LEU A 125 17.55 -13.88 -25.48
C LEU A 125 18.27 -12.56 -25.20
N LEU A 126 17.51 -11.47 -25.03
CA LEU A 126 18.07 -10.15 -24.75
C LEU A 126 18.40 -9.95 -23.27
N ASP A 127 19.26 -8.96 -22.97
CA ASP A 127 19.59 -8.56 -21.60
C ASP A 127 18.44 -7.91 -20.82
N SER A 128 17.30 -7.68 -21.47
CA SER A 128 16.04 -7.33 -20.81
C SER A 128 15.27 -8.54 -20.30
N ALA A 129 15.72 -9.76 -20.58
CA ALA A 129 14.97 -11.03 -20.50
C ALA A 129 13.91 -11.22 -21.59
N ASN A 130 13.80 -10.30 -22.55
CA ASN A 130 12.89 -10.50 -23.67
C ASN A 130 13.49 -11.55 -24.63
N PHE A 131 12.87 -12.72 -24.72
CA PHE A 131 13.16 -13.70 -25.75
C PHE A 131 12.38 -13.36 -27.02
N VAL A 132 13.10 -13.08 -28.11
CA VAL A 132 12.54 -12.54 -29.34
C VAL A 132 12.86 -13.44 -30.52
N VAL A 133 11.92 -13.56 -31.47
CA VAL A 133 12.19 -14.10 -32.80
C VAL A 133 12.20 -12.93 -33.78
N LYS A 134 13.28 -12.79 -34.54
CA LYS A 134 13.48 -11.71 -35.51
C LYS A 134 14.22 -12.21 -36.74
N GLU A 135 14.23 -11.39 -37.79
CA GLU A 135 15.04 -11.66 -38.97
C GLU A 135 16.54 -11.63 -38.63
N GLY A 136 17.33 -12.56 -39.18
CA GLY A 136 18.75 -12.68 -38.86
C GLY A 136 19.57 -11.41 -39.12
N ASN A 137 19.15 -10.60 -40.11
CA ASN A 137 19.78 -9.32 -40.45
C ASN A 137 19.07 -8.10 -39.82
N GLY A 138 17.98 -8.33 -39.09
CA GLY A 138 17.14 -7.27 -38.51
C GLY A 138 17.65 -6.82 -37.15
N ASN A 139 18.04 -5.55 -37.04
CA ASN A 139 18.37 -4.93 -35.75
C ASN A 139 17.15 -4.27 -35.08
N ASP A 140 16.04 -4.09 -35.80
CA ASP A 140 14.84 -3.44 -35.28
C ASP A 140 13.95 -4.44 -34.53
N LEU A 141 13.81 -4.22 -33.21
CA LEU A 141 12.89 -4.98 -32.35
C LEU A 141 11.42 -4.60 -32.57
N GLY A 142 11.14 -3.45 -33.20
CA GLY A 142 9.79 -3.03 -33.57
C GLY A 142 9.10 -3.95 -34.56
N ASP A 143 9.89 -4.69 -35.36
CA ASP A 143 9.42 -5.65 -36.37
C ASP A 143 9.69 -7.11 -35.96
N ALA A 144 9.85 -7.39 -34.67
CA ALA A 144 9.99 -8.77 -34.18
C ALA A 144 8.79 -9.63 -34.59
N ILE A 145 9.07 -10.85 -35.06
CA ILE A 145 8.05 -11.84 -35.48
C ILE A 145 7.26 -12.33 -34.27
N TRP A 146 7.95 -12.51 -33.14
CA TRP A 146 7.37 -12.90 -31.86
C TRP A 146 8.25 -12.40 -30.71
N GLN A 147 7.64 -12.12 -29.56
CA GLN A 147 8.39 -11.77 -28.35
C GLN A 147 7.70 -12.24 -27.07
N SER A 148 8.50 -12.73 -26.11
CA SER A 148 8.03 -13.17 -24.80
C SER A 148 7.35 -12.05 -23.99
N PHE A 149 7.75 -10.79 -24.17
CA PHE A 149 7.17 -9.65 -23.49
C PHE A 149 5.71 -9.36 -23.89
N ASP A 150 5.24 -9.90 -25.02
CA ASP A 150 3.81 -9.86 -25.40
C ASP A 150 2.98 -10.96 -24.71
N HIS A 151 3.65 -11.90 -24.02
CA HIS A 151 3.04 -13.04 -23.33
C HIS A 151 3.55 -13.13 -21.87
N PRO A 152 3.27 -12.12 -21.03
CA PRO A 152 3.67 -12.12 -19.63
C PRO A 152 3.13 -13.33 -18.85
N CYS A 153 3.89 -13.77 -17.85
CA CYS A 153 3.46 -14.78 -16.88
C CYS A 153 2.96 -14.11 -15.59
N ASN A 154 3.56 -14.41 -14.45
CA ASN A 154 3.27 -13.78 -13.16
C ASN A 154 4.19 -12.58 -12.86
N SER A 155 5.21 -12.33 -13.69
CA SER A 155 6.24 -11.33 -13.45
C SER A 155 6.20 -10.21 -14.48
N PHE A 156 6.41 -8.98 -14.01
CA PHE A 156 6.53 -7.77 -14.80
C PHE A 156 7.91 -7.16 -14.61
N LEU A 157 8.71 -7.20 -15.67
CA LEU A 157 10.09 -6.76 -15.73
C LEU A 157 10.21 -5.37 -16.36
N ALA A 158 11.39 -4.77 -16.21
CA ALA A 158 11.69 -3.50 -16.85
C ALA A 158 11.64 -3.63 -18.38
N GLY A 159 11.06 -2.63 -19.04
CA GLY A 159 10.84 -2.64 -20.48
C GLY A 159 9.60 -3.43 -20.95
N MET A 160 8.93 -4.18 -20.06
CA MET A 160 7.63 -4.78 -20.39
C MET A 160 6.52 -3.72 -20.44
N LYS A 161 5.47 -4.02 -21.20
CA LYS A 161 4.25 -3.22 -21.28
C LYS A 161 3.09 -3.96 -20.60
N LEU A 162 2.45 -3.35 -19.62
CA LEU A 162 1.24 -3.88 -18.97
C LEU A 162 0.03 -3.08 -19.48
N GLY A 163 -0.75 -3.68 -20.38
CA GLY A 163 -1.91 -3.05 -21.01
C GLY A 163 -2.13 -3.47 -22.46
N ILE A 164 -2.90 -2.65 -23.16
CA ILE A 164 -3.54 -2.97 -24.43
C ILE A 164 -2.73 -2.40 -25.60
N ASP A 165 -2.49 -3.23 -26.60
CA ASP A 165 -2.01 -2.84 -27.93
C ASP A 165 -3.11 -3.12 -28.95
N ARG A 166 -3.74 -2.03 -29.41
CA ARG A 166 -4.90 -2.08 -30.30
C ARG A 166 -4.50 -2.43 -31.72
N ALA A 167 -3.27 -2.12 -32.12
CA ALA A 167 -2.77 -2.43 -33.45
C ALA A 167 -2.55 -3.94 -33.63
N LYS A 168 -2.07 -4.62 -32.57
CA LYS A 168 -1.86 -6.08 -32.56
C LYS A 168 -3.04 -6.88 -31.99
N GLY A 169 -4.05 -6.22 -31.43
CA GLY A 169 -5.16 -6.89 -30.74
C GLY A 169 -4.72 -7.64 -29.48
N LEU A 170 -3.69 -7.13 -28.80
CA LEU A 170 -3.08 -7.76 -27.61
C LEU A 170 -3.52 -7.06 -26.34
N ASP A 171 -3.78 -7.84 -25.29
CA ASP A 171 -3.96 -7.36 -23.92
C ASP A 171 -2.95 -8.06 -23.00
N ARG A 172 -1.99 -7.29 -22.49
CA ARG A 172 -0.88 -7.79 -21.66
C ARG A 172 -1.21 -7.57 -20.19
N TYR A 173 -1.45 -8.64 -19.47
CA TYR A 173 -1.72 -8.66 -18.03
C TYR A 173 -0.98 -9.81 -17.34
N LEU A 174 -0.74 -9.68 -16.05
CA LEU A 174 -0.11 -10.74 -15.27
C LEU A 174 -1.15 -11.78 -14.86
N THR A 175 -0.75 -13.04 -14.84
CA THR A 175 -1.53 -14.13 -14.24
C THR A 175 -0.65 -14.88 -13.26
N SER A 176 -1.13 -14.99 -12.01
CA SER A 176 -0.48 -15.73 -10.93
C SER A 176 -0.13 -17.16 -11.35
N TRP A 177 0.85 -17.73 -10.67
CA TRP A 177 1.02 -19.19 -10.67
C TRP A 177 -0.06 -19.81 -9.80
N LYS A 178 -0.41 -21.07 -10.10
CA LYS A 178 -1.40 -21.82 -9.32
C LYS A 178 -0.88 -22.16 -7.92
N SER A 179 0.42 -22.43 -7.81
CA SER A 179 1.12 -22.56 -6.52
C SER A 179 2.62 -22.31 -6.72
N THR A 180 3.42 -22.35 -5.66
CA THR A 180 4.88 -22.18 -5.73
C THR A 180 5.57 -23.22 -6.64
N ASP A 181 4.96 -24.41 -6.77
CA ASP A 181 5.53 -25.56 -7.50
C ASP A 181 4.76 -25.85 -8.81
N ASP A 182 3.72 -25.06 -9.11
CA ASP A 182 2.89 -25.23 -10.31
C ASP A 182 2.70 -23.88 -11.04
N PRO A 183 3.44 -23.67 -12.15
CA PRO A 183 3.41 -22.42 -12.89
C PRO A 183 2.19 -22.28 -13.81
N SER A 184 1.29 -23.26 -13.86
CA SER A 184 0.02 -23.15 -14.60
C SER A 184 -0.79 -21.94 -14.15
N LEU A 185 -1.82 -21.57 -14.92
CA LEU A 185 -2.65 -20.40 -14.66
C LEU A 185 -3.32 -20.52 -13.29
N GLY A 186 -2.94 -19.62 -12.38
CA GLY A 186 -3.60 -19.42 -11.10
C GLY A 186 -4.87 -18.57 -11.26
N ASP A 187 -5.58 -18.38 -10.15
CA ASP A 187 -6.89 -17.71 -10.15
C ASP A 187 -6.79 -16.18 -10.22
N PHE A 188 -5.63 -15.60 -9.93
CA PHE A 188 -5.45 -14.15 -9.86
C PHE A 188 -4.86 -13.57 -11.14
N THR A 189 -5.43 -12.45 -11.58
CA THR A 189 -4.93 -11.64 -12.70
C THR A 189 -4.75 -10.18 -12.30
N PHE A 190 -3.71 -9.54 -12.83
CA PHE A 190 -3.42 -8.12 -12.59
C PHE A 190 -3.10 -7.41 -13.89
N GLY A 191 -3.94 -6.44 -14.27
CA GLY A 191 -3.86 -5.82 -15.58
C GLY A 191 -4.58 -4.48 -15.66
N LEU A 192 -4.49 -3.86 -16.83
CA LEU A 192 -5.14 -2.59 -17.12
C LEU A 192 -6.62 -2.80 -17.43
N ASP A 193 -7.50 -2.11 -16.72
CA ASP A 193 -8.91 -1.94 -17.08
C ASP A 193 -9.10 -0.58 -17.76
N SER A 194 -9.58 -0.60 -19.00
CA SER A 194 -9.85 0.60 -19.77
C SER A 194 -11.34 0.97 -19.83
N THR A 195 -12.20 0.34 -19.03
CA THR A 195 -13.63 0.65 -18.99
C THR A 195 -13.84 2.00 -18.31
N GLY A 196 -14.52 2.93 -18.99
CA GLY A 196 -14.63 4.30 -18.52
C GLY A 196 -13.28 5.02 -18.58
N TYR A 197 -12.50 5.00 -17.49
CA TYR A 197 -11.14 5.54 -17.45
C TYR A 197 -10.14 4.55 -16.84
N LEU A 198 -8.85 4.75 -17.13
CA LEU A 198 -7.77 3.79 -16.98
C LEU A 198 -7.40 3.50 -15.53
N GLN A 199 -7.43 2.23 -15.10
CA GLN A 199 -6.99 1.78 -13.77
C GLN A 199 -6.31 0.41 -13.86
N LEU A 200 -5.38 0.11 -12.96
CA LEU A 200 -4.93 -1.28 -12.77
C LEU A 200 -5.87 -1.98 -11.79
N ILE A 201 -6.30 -3.19 -12.15
CA ILE A 201 -7.22 -3.99 -11.35
C ILE A 201 -6.61 -5.36 -11.10
N LEU A 202 -6.69 -5.79 -9.84
CA LEU A 202 -6.47 -7.16 -9.43
C LEU A 202 -7.81 -7.88 -9.39
N ARG A 203 -7.89 -9.05 -10.02
CA ARG A 203 -9.07 -9.90 -10.00
C ARG A 203 -8.71 -11.28 -9.46
N ASN A 204 -9.64 -11.88 -8.73
CA ASN A 204 -9.72 -13.31 -8.54
C ASN A 204 -10.80 -13.81 -9.50
N ARG A 205 -10.38 -14.47 -10.58
CA ARG A 205 -11.23 -14.82 -11.72
C ARG A 205 -11.95 -13.57 -12.24
N SER A 206 -13.26 -13.48 -12.07
CA SER A 206 -14.05 -12.31 -12.48
C SER A 206 -14.26 -11.27 -11.38
N VAL A 207 -13.97 -11.62 -10.11
CA VAL A 207 -14.24 -10.79 -8.94
C VAL A 207 -13.10 -9.82 -8.69
N VAL A 208 -13.39 -8.52 -8.65
CA VAL A 208 -12.40 -7.49 -8.32
C VAL A 208 -11.99 -7.60 -6.86
N GLN A 209 -10.69 -7.70 -6.61
CA GLN A 209 -10.11 -7.80 -5.25
C GLN A 209 -9.56 -6.46 -4.78
N SER A 210 -8.86 -5.74 -5.67
CA SER A 210 -8.32 -4.42 -5.40
C SER A 210 -8.13 -3.63 -6.71
N ARG A 211 -7.92 -2.33 -6.59
CA ARG A 211 -7.57 -1.46 -7.73
C ARG A 211 -6.56 -0.41 -7.33
N SER A 212 -5.77 0.03 -8.29
CA SER A 212 -4.79 1.12 -8.12
C SER A 212 -5.39 2.51 -8.04
N GLY A 213 -6.64 2.69 -8.48
CA GLY A 213 -7.18 4.01 -8.80
C GLY A 213 -6.75 4.51 -10.18
N PRO A 214 -7.36 5.59 -10.68
CA PRO A 214 -7.02 6.12 -12.00
C PRO A 214 -5.60 6.70 -12.05
N TRP A 215 -4.98 6.61 -13.23
CA TRP A 215 -3.74 7.32 -13.53
C TRP A 215 -4.00 8.82 -13.60
N ASN A 216 -3.18 9.64 -12.92
CA ASN A 216 -3.42 11.08 -12.81
C ASN A 216 -2.41 11.96 -13.57
N GLY A 217 -1.63 11.37 -14.48
CA GLY A 217 -0.52 12.04 -15.17
C GLY A 217 0.84 11.79 -14.52
N ILE A 218 0.88 11.48 -13.22
CA ILE A 218 2.12 11.25 -12.45
C ILE A 218 2.16 9.84 -11.85
N GLN A 219 1.05 9.40 -11.25
CA GLN A 219 0.93 8.10 -10.59
C GLN A 219 -0.53 7.62 -10.56
N PHE A 220 -0.76 6.39 -10.09
CA PHE A 220 -2.11 5.93 -9.79
C PHE A 220 -2.57 6.49 -8.43
N SER A 221 -3.79 7.02 -8.35
CA SER A 221 -4.27 7.75 -7.17
C SER A 221 -4.30 6.93 -5.85
N GLY A 222 -4.36 5.60 -5.93
CA GLY A 222 -4.34 4.69 -4.79
C GLY A 222 -2.98 4.06 -4.50
N TYR A 223 -1.97 4.21 -5.35
CA TYR A 223 -0.62 3.66 -5.15
C TYR A 223 0.37 4.74 -4.72
N THR A 224 0.20 5.27 -3.52
CA THR A 224 1.05 6.35 -2.96
C THR A 224 2.51 5.94 -2.75
N GLN A 225 2.77 4.63 -2.64
CA GLN A 225 4.12 4.06 -2.53
C GLN A 225 4.89 4.05 -3.86
N LEU A 226 4.20 4.19 -4.99
CA LEU A 226 4.83 4.21 -6.30
C LEU A 226 5.43 5.60 -6.57
N ARG A 227 6.64 5.82 -6.07
CA ARG A 227 7.37 7.09 -6.21
C ARG A 227 8.64 6.94 -7.06
N PRO A 228 9.03 7.99 -7.80
CA PRO A 228 10.34 8.03 -8.43
C PRO A 228 11.44 7.76 -7.41
N ASN A 229 12.37 6.90 -7.77
CA ASN A 229 13.49 6.53 -6.91
C ASN A 229 14.73 6.23 -7.78
N PRO A 230 15.93 6.12 -7.19
CA PRO A 230 17.16 5.91 -7.96
C PRO A 230 17.26 4.56 -8.69
N VAL A 231 16.38 3.59 -8.40
CA VAL A 231 16.42 2.25 -9.00
C VAL A 231 15.62 2.21 -10.30
N TYR A 232 14.43 2.79 -10.32
CA TYR A 232 13.54 2.73 -11.47
C TYR A 232 12.71 4.00 -11.70
N SER A 233 12.41 4.24 -12.97
CA SER A 233 11.38 5.17 -13.41
C SER A 233 10.17 4.41 -13.93
N PHE A 234 9.00 5.03 -13.93
CA PHE A 234 7.79 4.46 -14.46
C PHE A 234 7.00 5.51 -15.22
N GLY A 235 6.13 5.03 -16.10
CA GLY A 235 5.35 5.90 -16.96
C GLY A 235 4.09 5.20 -17.42
N PHE A 236 3.23 6.00 -18.03
CA PHE A 236 1.99 5.54 -18.60
C PHE A 236 1.85 6.14 -20.00
N VAL A 237 1.61 5.27 -20.98
CA VAL A 237 1.37 5.67 -22.36
C VAL A 237 -0.12 5.55 -22.63
N PHE A 238 -0.74 6.63 -23.12
CA PHE A 238 -2.16 6.65 -23.48
C PHE A 238 -2.39 7.38 -24.81
N ASN A 239 -2.31 6.64 -25.91
CA ASN A 239 -2.59 7.12 -27.26
C ASN A 239 -3.60 6.23 -28.01
N GLN A 240 -3.76 6.43 -29.31
CA GLN A 240 -4.73 5.69 -30.13
C GLN A 240 -4.29 4.25 -30.45
N ASN A 241 -2.99 3.96 -30.44
CA ASN A 241 -2.42 2.67 -30.82
C ASN A 241 -2.23 1.76 -29.60
N GLU A 242 -1.67 2.30 -28.52
CA GLU A 242 -1.34 1.54 -27.33
C GLU A 242 -1.71 2.30 -26.04
N ILE A 243 -2.11 1.54 -25.03
CA ILE A 243 -2.42 2.03 -23.69
C ILE A 243 -1.76 1.09 -22.68
N TYR A 244 -0.71 1.54 -22.01
CA TYR A 244 0.02 0.67 -21.09
C TYR A 244 0.76 1.42 -19.99
N TYR A 245 0.92 0.72 -18.87
CA TYR A 245 1.87 1.05 -17.82
C TYR A 245 3.22 0.38 -18.11
N HIS A 246 4.31 1.07 -17.82
CA HIS A 246 5.66 0.51 -17.93
C HIS A 246 6.58 1.06 -16.83
N PHE A 247 7.69 0.35 -16.60
CA PHE A 247 8.80 0.86 -15.82
C PHE A 247 10.12 0.49 -16.47
N ASN A 248 11.15 1.30 -16.20
CA ASN A 248 12.51 1.11 -16.69
C ASN A 248 13.48 1.20 -15.52
N LEU A 249 14.55 0.41 -15.53
CA LEU A 249 15.62 0.55 -14.55
C LEU A 249 16.45 1.79 -14.90
N LEU A 250 16.73 2.62 -13.90
CA LEU A 250 17.69 3.72 -14.00
C LEU A 250 19.11 3.22 -13.73
N ASN A 251 19.24 2.20 -12.88
CA ASN A 251 20.47 1.47 -12.63
C ASN A 251 20.27 0.00 -12.97
N SER A 252 20.81 -0.44 -14.11
CA SER A 252 20.70 -1.82 -14.59
C SER A 252 21.41 -2.85 -13.69
N SER A 253 22.32 -2.40 -12.82
CA SER A 253 22.97 -3.26 -11.83
C SER A 253 22.07 -3.61 -10.65
N VAL A 254 20.90 -2.97 -10.50
CA VAL A 254 19.94 -3.25 -9.42
C VAL A 254 18.66 -3.82 -10.01
N PRO A 255 18.55 -5.16 -10.15
CA PRO A 255 17.33 -5.81 -10.60
C PRO A 255 16.11 -5.43 -9.75
N SER A 256 15.00 -5.11 -10.41
CA SER A 256 13.70 -4.89 -9.78
C SER A 256 12.58 -5.41 -10.68
N MET A 257 11.56 -6.01 -10.08
CA MET A 257 10.41 -6.55 -10.78
C MET A 257 9.16 -6.54 -9.92
N LEU A 258 7.99 -6.54 -10.55
CA LEU A 258 6.71 -6.76 -9.89
C LEU A 258 6.26 -8.21 -10.16
N VAL A 259 5.85 -8.93 -9.11
CA VAL A 259 5.39 -10.32 -9.20
C VAL A 259 3.99 -10.42 -8.62
N LEU A 260 3.07 -11.06 -9.34
CA LEU A 260 1.76 -11.47 -8.84
C LEU A 260 1.86 -12.91 -8.30
N ASN A 261 1.82 -13.07 -6.98
CA ASN A 261 1.93 -14.39 -6.37
C ASN A 261 0.60 -15.17 -6.38
N GLU A 262 0.67 -16.44 -5.99
CA GLU A 262 -0.44 -17.40 -5.91
C GLU A 262 -1.53 -16.99 -4.91
N ASN A 263 -1.20 -16.12 -3.96
CA ASN A 263 -2.15 -15.56 -2.97
C ASN A 263 -2.81 -14.26 -3.45
N GLY A 264 -2.56 -13.84 -4.69
CA GLY A 264 -3.15 -12.64 -5.26
C GLY A 264 -2.50 -11.33 -4.80
N MET A 265 -1.27 -11.36 -4.27
CA MET A 265 -0.55 -10.14 -3.93
C MET A 265 0.36 -9.71 -5.08
N ALA A 266 0.21 -8.46 -5.55
CA ALA A 266 1.14 -7.86 -6.48
C ALA A 266 2.26 -7.16 -5.69
N GLN A 267 3.48 -7.66 -5.82
CA GLN A 267 4.60 -7.33 -4.95
C GLN A 267 5.83 -6.94 -5.76
N ARG A 268 6.43 -5.81 -5.42
CA ARG A 268 7.68 -5.35 -6.03
C ARG A 268 8.85 -5.88 -5.22
N PHE A 269 9.72 -6.62 -5.89
CA PHE A 269 10.98 -7.09 -5.34
C PHE A 269 12.13 -6.27 -5.92
N THR A 270 13.12 -5.99 -5.09
CA THR A 270 14.39 -5.35 -5.48
C THR A 270 15.54 -6.18 -4.94
N TRP A 271 16.53 -6.43 -5.79
CA TRP A 271 17.71 -7.18 -5.40
C TRP A 271 18.66 -6.31 -4.58
N VAL A 272 19.23 -6.86 -3.52
CA VAL A 272 20.23 -6.18 -2.67
C VAL A 272 21.52 -6.98 -2.67
N ASP A 273 22.55 -6.44 -3.33
CA ASP A 273 23.86 -7.10 -3.46
C ASP A 273 24.50 -7.42 -2.11
N ARG A 274 24.36 -6.54 -1.12
CA ARG A 274 24.94 -6.76 0.22
C ARG A 274 24.42 -8.03 0.89
N THR A 275 23.13 -8.33 0.75
CA THR A 275 22.49 -9.49 1.37
C THR A 275 22.39 -10.67 0.41
N HIS A 276 22.69 -10.47 -0.88
CA HIS A 276 22.47 -11.44 -1.95
C HIS A 276 21.05 -12.02 -1.93
N ASP A 277 20.06 -11.15 -1.74
CA ASP A 277 18.66 -11.56 -1.63
C ASP A 277 17.69 -10.53 -2.21
N TRP A 278 16.50 -11.01 -2.57
CA TRP A 278 15.37 -10.21 -3.00
C TRP A 278 14.60 -9.70 -1.80
N ILE A 279 14.61 -8.38 -1.59
CA ILE A 279 13.76 -7.77 -0.58
C ILE A 279 12.40 -7.40 -1.18
N LEU A 280 11.35 -7.58 -0.41
CA LEU A 280 10.05 -6.99 -0.70
C LEU A 280 10.15 -5.48 -0.50
N TYR A 281 10.17 -4.72 -1.59
CA TYR A 281 10.27 -3.25 -1.56
C TYR A 281 8.91 -2.61 -1.30
N SER A 282 7.87 -3.10 -1.98
CA SER A 282 6.49 -2.63 -1.78
C SER A 282 5.48 -3.67 -2.23
N SER A 283 4.24 -3.54 -1.77
CA SER A 283 3.10 -4.27 -2.32
C SER A 283 2.04 -3.27 -2.81
N ALA A 284 1.35 -3.64 -3.88
CA ALA A 284 0.21 -2.92 -4.41
C ALA A 284 -0.95 -2.86 -3.42
N GLN A 285 -1.13 -3.92 -2.61
CA GLN A 285 -2.10 -3.97 -1.52
C GLN A 285 -1.35 -3.85 -0.20
N THR A 286 -1.70 -2.85 0.60
CA THR A 286 -0.95 -2.47 1.81
C THR A 286 -1.71 -2.72 3.09
N ASP A 287 -3.03 -2.54 3.07
CA ASP A 287 -3.90 -2.68 4.23
C ASP A 287 -5.33 -3.07 3.81
N ASP A 288 -6.21 -3.25 4.79
CA ASP A 288 -7.59 -3.65 4.56
C ASP A 288 -8.37 -2.66 3.68
N CYS A 289 -8.02 -1.37 3.68
CA CYS A 289 -8.69 -0.35 2.86
C CYS A 289 -8.35 -0.46 1.36
N ASP A 290 -7.41 -1.34 0.98
CA ASP A 290 -7.17 -1.69 -0.43
C ASP A 290 -8.11 -2.80 -0.93
N THR A 291 -8.87 -3.44 -0.01
CA THR A 291 -9.95 -4.37 -0.37
C THR A 291 -11.04 -3.62 -1.11
N TYR A 292 -11.34 -4.10 -2.32
CA TYR A 292 -12.29 -3.44 -3.21
C TYR A 292 -13.67 -3.27 -2.56
N ALA A 293 -14.17 -2.04 -2.57
CA ALA A 293 -15.52 -1.67 -2.14
C ALA A 293 -15.85 -2.02 -0.68
N LEU A 294 -14.84 -2.09 0.21
CA LEU A 294 -15.02 -2.42 1.63
C LEU A 294 -16.10 -1.58 2.34
N CYS A 295 -16.18 -0.28 2.03
CA CYS A 295 -17.14 0.65 2.67
C CYS A 295 -18.42 0.90 1.86
N GLY A 296 -18.67 0.10 0.81
CA GLY A 296 -19.82 0.28 -0.07
C GLY A 296 -19.83 1.61 -0.84
N GLY A 297 -20.97 1.93 -1.44
CA GLY A 297 -21.16 3.16 -2.22
C GLY A 297 -21.19 4.41 -1.35
N ASN A 298 -20.50 5.47 -1.79
CA ASN A 298 -20.38 6.76 -1.07
C ASN A 298 -19.80 6.66 0.35
N GLY A 299 -19.18 5.51 0.69
CA GLY A 299 -18.36 5.32 1.87
C GLY A 299 -16.89 5.60 1.58
N ASN A 300 -16.15 5.98 2.61
CA ASN A 300 -14.72 6.22 2.57
C ASN A 300 -14.03 5.36 3.63
N CYS A 301 -12.99 4.63 3.24
CA CYS A 301 -12.16 3.85 4.15
C CYS A 301 -10.99 4.66 4.72
N ASN A 302 -10.83 4.70 6.03
CA ASN A 302 -9.66 5.24 6.70
C ASN A 302 -9.07 4.20 7.66
N ILE A 303 -7.89 3.69 7.33
CA ILE A 303 -7.20 2.67 8.13
C ILE A 303 -6.86 3.15 9.54
N ALA A 304 -6.73 4.47 9.76
CA ALA A 304 -6.46 5.06 11.06
C ALA A 304 -7.71 5.25 11.93
N SER A 305 -8.91 4.96 11.42
CA SER A 305 -10.17 5.12 12.14
C SER A 305 -10.74 3.77 12.61
N SER A 306 -11.50 3.81 13.71
CA SER A 306 -12.32 2.70 14.19
C SER A 306 -13.73 3.22 14.48
N PRO A 307 -14.76 2.84 13.69
CA PRO A 307 -14.71 1.93 12.54
C PRO A 307 -13.92 2.49 11.34
N LYS A 308 -13.38 1.59 10.50
CA LYS A 308 -12.58 1.95 9.32
C LYS A 308 -13.40 2.68 8.25
N CYS A 309 -14.70 2.38 8.18
CA CYS A 309 -15.60 2.96 7.19
C CYS A 309 -16.42 4.11 7.76
N MET A 310 -16.44 5.22 7.01
CA MET A 310 -17.25 6.40 7.31
C MET A 310 -17.98 6.85 6.04
N CYS A 311 -19.19 7.37 6.17
CA CYS A 311 -19.86 8.02 5.04
C CYS A 311 -19.15 9.32 4.66
N LEU A 312 -19.16 9.65 3.37
CA LEU A 312 -18.77 10.98 2.91
C LEU A 312 -19.61 12.07 3.61
N THR A 313 -19.04 13.25 3.80
CA THR A 313 -19.75 14.40 4.38
C THR A 313 -21.05 14.69 3.63
N GLY A 314 -22.16 14.79 4.37
CA GLY A 314 -23.52 14.97 3.82
C GLY A 314 -24.20 13.67 3.36
N PHE A 315 -23.58 12.51 3.63
CA PHE A 315 -24.17 11.18 3.46
C PHE A 315 -24.43 10.53 4.83
N VAL A 316 -25.29 9.52 4.84
CA VAL A 316 -25.67 8.70 6.01
C VAL A 316 -25.74 7.23 5.62
N PRO A 317 -25.51 6.28 6.55
CA PRO A 317 -25.62 4.86 6.25
C PRO A 317 -27.00 4.51 5.71
N LYS A 318 -27.05 3.66 4.67
CA LYS A 318 -28.31 3.20 4.10
C LYS A 318 -29.11 2.37 5.10
N HIS A 319 -28.41 1.53 5.86
CA HIS A 319 -28.94 0.72 6.95
C HIS A 319 -28.10 0.97 8.22
N PRO A 320 -28.53 1.87 9.12
CA PRO A 320 -27.74 2.26 10.29
C PRO A 320 -27.39 1.10 11.22
N SER A 321 -28.32 0.17 11.44
CA SER A 321 -28.10 -1.00 12.30
C SER A 321 -26.96 -1.89 11.77
N ASP A 322 -26.99 -2.25 10.48
CA ASP A 322 -25.95 -3.06 9.84
C ASP A 322 -24.57 -2.36 9.93
N TRP A 323 -24.57 -1.03 9.72
CA TRP A 323 -23.36 -0.20 9.79
C TRP A 323 -22.72 -0.18 11.18
N GLU A 324 -23.53 -0.13 12.24
CA GLU A 324 -23.08 -0.19 13.64
C GLU A 324 -22.47 -1.55 13.99
N PHE A 325 -22.94 -2.64 13.39
CA PHE A 325 -22.37 -3.98 13.54
C PHE A 325 -21.16 -4.27 12.63
N GLY A 326 -20.76 -3.30 11.80
CA GLY A 326 -19.59 -3.42 10.92
C GLY A 326 -19.89 -3.98 9.53
N ASP A 327 -21.16 -4.15 9.14
CA ASP A 327 -21.54 -4.43 7.77
C ASP A 327 -21.74 -3.12 6.99
N TRP A 328 -20.70 -2.74 6.25
CA TRP A 328 -20.67 -1.53 5.43
C TRP A 328 -21.03 -1.77 3.96
N SER A 329 -21.38 -3.00 3.59
CA SER A 329 -21.60 -3.42 2.19
C SER A 329 -22.70 -2.61 1.49
N ASN A 330 -23.72 -2.21 2.24
CA ASN A 330 -24.84 -1.39 1.77
C ASN A 330 -24.47 0.08 1.50
N GLY A 331 -23.31 0.54 1.95
CA GLY A 331 -22.83 1.90 1.75
C GLY A 331 -23.70 2.98 2.39
N CYS A 332 -23.60 4.17 1.81
CA CYS A 332 -24.20 5.39 2.28
C CYS A 332 -25.07 6.05 1.20
N VAL A 333 -26.13 6.72 1.65
CA VAL A 333 -27.03 7.51 0.81
C VAL A 333 -26.96 8.99 1.19
N ARG A 334 -27.35 9.86 0.27
CA ARG A 334 -27.39 11.31 0.53
C ARG A 334 -28.37 11.60 1.65
N ARG A 335 -27.95 12.46 2.60
CA ARG A 335 -28.84 12.98 3.65
C ARG A 335 -29.94 13.86 3.04
N THR A 336 -29.55 14.71 2.09
CA THR A 336 -30.44 15.64 1.40
C THR A 336 -30.43 15.35 -0.11
N LYS A 337 -31.61 15.28 -0.71
CA LYS A 337 -31.78 15.04 -2.16
C LYS A 337 -31.24 16.21 -2.98
N LEU A 338 -30.70 15.90 -4.16
CA LEU A 338 -30.27 16.91 -5.12
C LEU A 338 -31.47 17.53 -5.82
N ASP A 339 -31.37 18.82 -6.15
CA ASP A 339 -32.42 19.57 -6.83
C ASP A 339 -32.22 19.57 -8.36
N CYS A 340 -30.96 19.53 -8.82
CA CYS A 340 -30.54 19.66 -10.22
C CYS A 340 -30.96 20.96 -10.95
N GLN A 341 -31.96 21.71 -10.48
CA GLN A 341 -32.44 22.96 -11.09
C GLN A 341 -31.50 24.17 -10.88
N GLY A 342 -30.19 23.94 -10.71
CA GLY A 342 -29.17 24.98 -10.55
C GLY A 342 -28.85 25.38 -9.11
N GLY A 343 -29.51 24.80 -8.11
CA GLY A 343 -29.21 25.02 -6.69
C GLY A 343 -28.04 24.20 -6.13
N ASP A 344 -27.71 23.07 -6.74
CA ASP A 344 -26.67 22.17 -6.24
C ASP A 344 -25.28 22.83 -6.23
N LYS A 345 -24.44 22.38 -5.29
CA LYS A 345 -23.05 22.82 -5.16
C LYS A 345 -22.11 21.62 -5.19
N PHE A 346 -20.82 21.88 -5.21
CA PHE A 346 -19.81 20.83 -5.16
C PHE A 346 -18.95 20.98 -3.90
N LEU A 347 -18.79 19.89 -3.17
CA LEU A 347 -17.87 19.77 -2.04
C LEU A 347 -16.58 19.12 -2.51
N LYS A 348 -15.44 19.77 -2.28
CA LYS A 348 -14.13 19.25 -2.64
C LYS A 348 -13.62 18.32 -1.53
N TYR A 349 -13.31 17.09 -1.90
CA TYR A 349 -12.55 16.14 -1.11
C TYR A 349 -11.11 16.12 -1.61
N THR A 350 -10.16 16.14 -0.68
CA THR A 350 -8.72 15.99 -0.92
C THR A 350 -8.23 14.75 -0.20
N GLN A 351 -7.00 14.31 -0.47
CA GLN A 351 -6.40 13.17 0.25
C GLN A 351 -7.23 11.88 0.13
N VAL A 352 -7.75 11.62 -1.07
CA VAL A 352 -8.54 10.42 -1.36
C VAL A 352 -8.03 9.70 -2.60
N LYS A 353 -8.06 8.37 -2.57
CA LYS A 353 -8.06 7.54 -3.78
C LYS A 353 -9.35 7.83 -4.53
N LEU A 354 -9.25 8.31 -5.77
CA LEU A 354 -10.41 8.65 -6.59
C LEU A 354 -11.27 7.41 -6.87
N PRO A 355 -12.62 7.49 -6.86
CA PRO A 355 -13.52 6.33 -6.98
C PRO A 355 -13.30 5.46 -8.22
N ASP A 356 -13.88 4.26 -8.22
CA ASP A 356 -13.92 3.36 -9.39
C ASP A 356 -14.37 4.11 -10.65
N THR A 357 -13.64 3.98 -11.76
CA THR A 357 -13.92 4.71 -13.01
C THR A 357 -14.59 3.85 -14.07
N ARG A 358 -14.98 2.61 -13.77
CA ARG A 358 -15.69 1.77 -14.75
C ARG A 358 -17.04 2.34 -15.17
N GLN A 359 -17.68 3.13 -14.29
CA GLN A 359 -18.91 3.89 -14.56
C GLN A 359 -18.63 5.40 -14.67
N SER A 360 -17.59 5.76 -15.42
CA SER A 360 -17.18 7.16 -15.61
C SER A 360 -17.11 7.56 -17.08
N TRP A 361 -17.08 8.86 -17.33
CA TRP A 361 -16.81 9.45 -18.64
C TRP A 361 -15.67 10.46 -18.54
N PHE A 362 -14.84 10.56 -19.57
CA PHE A 362 -13.71 11.47 -19.56
C PHE A 362 -13.51 12.25 -20.85
N ASN A 363 -12.87 13.41 -20.75
CA ASN A 363 -12.44 14.22 -21.88
C ASN A 363 -11.09 14.89 -21.58
N LYS A 364 -10.09 14.68 -22.43
CA LYS A 364 -8.72 15.19 -22.21
C LYS A 364 -8.56 16.70 -22.47
N SER A 365 -9.42 17.28 -23.30
CA SER A 365 -9.29 18.68 -23.74
C SER A 365 -9.95 19.68 -22.80
N MET A 366 -10.95 19.24 -22.02
CA MET A 366 -11.70 20.11 -21.13
C MET A 366 -10.85 20.60 -19.95
N ASN A 367 -11.09 21.83 -19.51
CA ASN A 367 -10.56 22.31 -18.23
C ASN A 367 -11.53 22.05 -17.07
N ILE A 368 -11.06 22.28 -15.84
CA ILE A 368 -11.83 21.99 -14.62
C ILE A 368 -13.14 22.81 -14.50
N GLN A 369 -13.19 24.02 -15.06
CA GLN A 369 -14.40 24.86 -15.02
C GLN A 369 -15.44 24.34 -16.01
N GLU A 370 -15.03 23.98 -17.22
CA GLU A 370 -15.89 23.31 -18.19
C GLU A 370 -16.40 21.97 -17.62
N CYS A 371 -15.53 21.21 -16.95
CA CYS A 371 -15.88 19.95 -16.31
C CYS A 371 -16.97 20.14 -15.25
N LYS A 372 -16.83 21.17 -14.40
CA LYS A 372 -17.84 21.56 -13.41
C LYS A 372 -19.18 21.90 -14.09
N GLN A 373 -19.17 22.69 -15.16
CA GLN A 373 -20.40 23.09 -15.85
C GLN A 373 -21.09 21.90 -16.53
N THR A 374 -20.31 21.02 -17.17
CA THR A 374 -20.83 19.80 -17.79
C THR A 374 -21.45 18.87 -16.76
N CYS A 375 -20.79 18.68 -15.61
CA CYS A 375 -21.37 17.91 -14.51
C CYS A 375 -22.65 18.57 -13.95
N MET A 376 -22.65 19.88 -13.76
CA MET A 376 -23.81 20.60 -13.23
C MET A 376 -25.05 20.45 -14.12
N ARG A 377 -24.87 20.55 -15.44
CA ARG A 377 -25.94 20.39 -16.44
C ARG A 377 -26.49 18.96 -16.54
N ASN A 378 -25.71 17.96 -16.18
CA ASN A 378 -26.13 16.56 -16.22
C ASN A 378 -26.62 16.11 -14.83
N CYS A 379 -27.93 15.95 -14.65
CA CYS A 379 -28.52 15.57 -13.36
C CYS A 379 -28.04 14.23 -12.80
N SER A 380 -27.53 13.34 -13.65
CA SER A 380 -26.99 12.05 -13.22
C SER A 380 -25.53 12.14 -12.77
N CYS A 381 -24.84 13.25 -13.03
CA CYS A 381 -23.45 13.43 -12.61
C CYS A 381 -23.36 13.61 -11.09
N THR A 382 -22.57 12.76 -10.45
CA THR A 382 -22.42 12.74 -8.98
C THR A 382 -21.11 13.33 -8.51
N ALA A 383 -20.06 13.31 -9.34
CA ALA A 383 -18.78 13.94 -9.03
C ALA A 383 -17.95 14.25 -10.28
N TYR A 384 -16.96 15.14 -10.12
CA TYR A 384 -15.95 15.39 -11.16
C TYR A 384 -14.54 15.62 -10.60
N SER A 385 -13.52 15.45 -11.45
CA SER A 385 -12.11 15.76 -11.18
C SER A 385 -11.35 16.09 -12.47
N ASN A 386 -10.13 16.60 -12.36
CA ASN A 386 -9.18 16.64 -13.47
C ASN A 386 -8.78 15.20 -13.86
N LEU A 387 -8.28 14.99 -15.08
CA LEU A 387 -7.66 13.72 -15.48
C LEU A 387 -6.16 13.73 -15.16
N ASP A 388 -5.51 14.84 -15.49
CA ASP A 388 -4.08 15.03 -15.32
C ASP A 388 -3.85 16.18 -14.34
N ILE A 389 -3.01 15.96 -13.32
CA ILE A 389 -2.69 16.96 -12.30
C ILE A 389 -1.41 17.73 -12.57
N THR A 390 -0.69 17.42 -13.66
CA THR A 390 0.53 18.13 -14.03
C THR A 390 0.23 19.59 -14.43
N GLY A 391 1.19 20.48 -14.18
CA GLY A 391 1.03 21.91 -14.46
C GLY A 391 -0.15 22.53 -13.69
N GLN A 392 -1.11 23.11 -14.41
CA GLN A 392 -2.34 23.69 -13.82
C GLN A 392 -3.47 22.67 -13.63
N GLY A 393 -3.24 21.42 -14.05
CA GLY A 393 -4.25 20.38 -14.16
C GLY A 393 -5.08 20.51 -15.44
N SER A 394 -5.40 19.38 -16.06
CA SER A 394 -6.16 19.33 -17.30
C SER A 394 -7.04 18.09 -17.41
N GLY A 395 -7.95 18.13 -18.37
CA GLY A 395 -8.94 17.08 -18.61
C GLY A 395 -10.09 17.10 -17.61
N CYS A 396 -11.10 16.31 -17.91
CA CYS A 396 -12.32 16.16 -17.15
C CYS A 396 -12.63 14.68 -16.96
N LEU A 397 -12.89 14.28 -15.72
CA LEU A 397 -13.38 12.96 -15.33
C LEU A 397 -14.70 13.14 -14.60
N LEU A 398 -15.77 12.50 -15.07
CA LEU A 398 -17.12 12.56 -14.51
C LEU A 398 -17.55 11.19 -14.01
N TRP A 399 -18.16 11.14 -12.83
CA TRP A 399 -18.77 9.94 -12.28
C TRP A 399 -20.29 10.03 -12.27
N PHE A 400 -20.92 8.86 -12.38
CA PHE A 400 -22.37 8.70 -12.34
C PHE A 400 -22.74 7.63 -11.32
N GLY A 401 -23.85 7.82 -10.61
CA GLY A 401 -24.28 6.91 -9.55
C GLY A 401 -23.39 6.96 -8.31
N ASP A 402 -23.35 5.85 -7.57
CA ASP A 402 -22.62 5.76 -6.31
C ASP A 402 -21.10 5.78 -6.53
N LEU A 403 -20.41 6.53 -5.67
CA LEU A 403 -18.96 6.61 -5.70
C LEU A 403 -18.37 5.41 -4.95
N MET A 404 -17.81 4.45 -5.70
CA MET A 404 -17.32 3.19 -5.15
C MET A 404 -15.82 3.22 -4.84
N ASP A 405 -15.42 2.47 -3.81
CA ASP A 405 -14.01 2.17 -3.49
C ASP A 405 -13.15 3.43 -3.22
N ILE A 406 -13.67 4.36 -2.43
CA ILE A 406 -12.91 5.51 -1.95
C ILE A 406 -12.16 5.11 -0.67
N ARG A 407 -10.89 5.49 -0.59
CA ARG A 407 -10.12 5.46 0.66
C ARG A 407 -9.42 6.79 0.90
N GLN A 408 -9.17 7.07 2.17
CA GLN A 408 -8.29 8.13 2.59
C GLN A 408 -6.83 7.72 2.34
N VAL A 409 -6.07 8.66 1.79
CA VAL A 409 -4.63 8.56 1.62
C VAL A 409 -3.98 9.71 2.36
N SER A 410 -2.79 9.52 2.93
CA SER A 410 -2.12 10.56 3.72
C SER A 410 -1.70 11.77 2.87
N GLU A 411 -1.48 11.56 1.58
CA GLU A 411 -0.98 12.57 0.66
C GLU A 411 -2.10 13.27 -0.11
N ASN A 412 -1.97 14.59 -0.26
CA ASN A 412 -2.90 15.35 -1.09
C ASN A 412 -2.49 15.26 -2.57
N ILE A 413 -2.78 14.11 -3.17
CA ILE A 413 -2.40 13.79 -4.56
C ILE A 413 -3.37 14.46 -5.53
N GLN A 414 -4.66 14.19 -5.38
CA GLN A 414 -5.70 14.67 -6.27
C GLN A 414 -7.01 14.83 -5.51
N GLY A 415 -7.76 15.88 -5.85
CA GLY A 415 -9.07 16.13 -5.26
C GLY A 415 -10.22 15.70 -6.17
N ILE A 416 -11.36 15.41 -5.57
CA ILE A 416 -12.63 15.15 -6.26
C ILE A 416 -13.70 16.13 -5.78
N TYR A 417 -14.55 16.58 -6.68
CA TYR A 417 -15.65 17.49 -6.41
C TYR A 417 -16.96 16.70 -6.45
N VAL A 418 -17.53 16.40 -5.28
CA VAL A 418 -18.77 15.63 -5.16
C VAL A 418 -19.95 16.59 -5.15
N ARG A 419 -20.94 16.34 -6.00
CA ARG A 419 -22.18 17.13 -6.08
C ARG A 419 -22.95 17.00 -4.78
N MET A 420 -23.49 18.08 -4.25
CA MET A 420 -24.20 18.15 -2.97
C MET A 420 -25.37 19.14 -3.07
N ALA A 421 -26.42 18.94 -2.26
CA ALA A 421 -27.47 19.93 -2.11
C ALA A 421 -26.89 21.24 -1.53
N ALA A 422 -27.44 22.38 -1.91
CA ALA A 422 -26.93 23.70 -1.49
C ALA A 422 -26.82 23.85 0.03
N SER A 423 -27.76 23.25 0.77
CA SER A 423 -27.86 23.27 2.23
C SER A 423 -26.73 22.49 2.93
N GLU A 424 -26.06 21.58 2.23
CA GLU A 424 -24.97 20.76 2.76
C GLU A 424 -23.59 21.43 2.54
N VAL A 425 -23.52 22.51 1.74
CA VAL A 425 -22.27 23.19 1.37
C VAL A 425 -22.28 24.62 1.91
N GLY A 426 -21.61 24.82 3.06
CA GLY A 426 -21.47 26.14 3.71
C GLY A 426 -21.77 26.17 5.20
N SER A 427 -22.27 25.07 5.77
CA SER A 427 -22.18 24.85 7.22
C SER A 427 -20.77 24.37 7.54
N SER A 428 -19.94 25.23 8.11
CA SER A 428 -18.73 24.80 8.81
C SER A 428 -19.13 23.68 9.79
N PHE A 429 -18.81 22.44 9.46
CA PHE A 429 -18.99 21.30 10.37
C PHE A 429 -17.89 21.40 11.44
N SER A 430 -18.03 22.37 12.35
CA SER A 430 -17.48 22.24 13.69
C SER A 430 -18.35 21.21 14.41
N GLY A 431 -17.87 19.97 14.49
CA GLY A 431 -18.54 18.92 15.23
C GLY A 431 -18.68 19.29 16.70
N ASN A 432 -19.90 19.61 17.12
CA ASN A 432 -20.38 19.29 18.45
C ASN A 432 -21.79 18.67 18.27
N PRO A 433 -22.00 17.38 18.57
CA PRO A 433 -23.26 16.72 18.30
C PRO A 433 -24.23 17.03 19.44
N GLY A 434 -25.09 18.02 19.25
CA GLY A 434 -26.14 18.30 20.23
C GLY A 434 -26.87 19.60 20.01
N ALA A 435 -27.74 19.67 19.00
CA ALA A 435 -28.96 20.47 19.06
C ALA A 435 -29.83 20.22 17.81
N ARG A 436 -30.83 19.34 17.95
CA ARG A 436 -32.05 19.40 17.13
C ARG A 436 -32.69 20.78 17.39
N LYS A 437 -32.80 21.62 16.36
CA LYS A 437 -33.65 22.82 16.42
C LYS A 437 -35.11 22.38 16.37
N SER A 438 -35.82 22.51 17.49
CA SER A 438 -37.29 22.40 17.56
C SER A 438 -37.90 23.79 17.74
N THR A 439 -38.88 24.07 16.90
CA THR A 439 -39.71 25.25 16.83
C THR A 439 -40.56 25.36 18.11
N GLY A 440 -40.47 26.48 18.84
CA GLY A 440 -41.29 26.72 20.04
C GLY A 440 -40.81 27.90 20.87
N ILE A 441 -40.97 29.12 20.36
CA ILE A 441 -40.79 30.36 21.13
C ILE A 441 -42.19 30.85 21.52
N ILE A 442 -42.32 31.38 22.75
CA ILE A 442 -43.51 31.97 23.42
C ILE A 442 -44.26 31.02 24.40
N VAL A 443 -43.56 30.54 25.46
CA VAL A 443 -44.15 30.24 26.80
C VAL A 443 -43.09 30.40 27.92
N GLY A 444 -41.79 30.26 27.60
CA GLY A 444 -40.70 30.20 28.60
C GLY A 444 -40.31 31.51 29.32
N THR A 445 -40.75 32.68 28.86
CA THR A 445 -40.36 33.97 29.47
C THR A 445 -41.10 34.28 30.78
N VAL A 446 -42.28 33.71 31.00
CA VAL A 446 -43.06 33.96 32.24
C VAL A 446 -42.60 33.03 33.38
N LEU A 447 -42.27 31.77 33.06
CA LEU A 447 -41.81 30.80 34.05
C LEU A 447 -40.40 31.10 34.58
N SER A 448 -39.52 31.65 33.73
CA SER A 448 -38.16 32.03 34.13
C SER A 448 -38.13 33.25 35.06
N ALA A 449 -39.03 34.22 34.88
CA ALA A 449 -39.15 35.38 35.78
C ALA A 449 -39.67 34.98 37.18
N VAL A 450 -40.64 34.06 37.25
CA VAL A 450 -41.18 33.56 38.53
C VAL A 450 -40.13 32.71 39.28
N LEU A 451 -39.35 31.90 38.55
CA LEU A 451 -38.28 31.10 39.14
C LEU A 451 -37.13 31.99 39.68
N LEU A 452 -36.76 33.05 38.96
CA LEU A 452 -35.72 34.00 39.39
C LEU A 452 -36.15 34.82 40.62
N LEU A 453 -37.42 35.20 40.71
CA LEU A 453 -37.96 35.86 41.90
C LEU A 453 -38.05 34.90 43.10
N GLY A 454 -38.38 33.63 42.87
CA GLY A 454 -38.35 32.58 43.90
C GLY A 454 -36.94 32.33 44.43
N ILE A 455 -35.94 32.25 43.54
CA ILE A 455 -34.52 32.07 43.92
C ILE A 455 -34.00 33.30 44.68
N ALA A 456 -34.37 34.51 44.27
CA ALA A 456 -33.99 35.74 44.98
C ALA A 456 -34.59 35.82 46.40
N ALA A 457 -35.82 35.36 46.60
CA ALA A 457 -36.46 35.28 47.91
C ALA A 457 -35.81 34.21 48.83
N VAL A 458 -35.34 33.10 48.26
CA VAL A 458 -34.58 32.08 49.00
C VAL A 458 -33.18 32.59 49.35
N PHE A 459 -32.52 33.33 48.45
CA PHE A 459 -31.18 33.87 48.68
C PHE A 459 -31.15 34.96 49.75
N THR A 460 -32.19 35.79 49.86
CA THR A 460 -32.31 36.78 50.94
C THR A 460 -32.64 36.14 52.29
N LYS A 461 -33.31 34.98 52.30
CA LYS A 461 -33.56 34.18 53.51
C LYS A 461 -32.33 33.39 53.95
N TYR A 462 -31.51 32.92 53.01
CA TYR A 462 -30.29 32.14 53.29
C TYR A 462 -29.10 33.00 53.73
N ARG A 463 -29.15 34.33 53.53
CA ARG A 463 -28.11 35.26 54.00
C ARG A 463 -28.21 35.63 55.48
N ARG A 464 -29.17 35.07 56.22
CA ARG A 464 -29.45 35.42 57.62
C ARG A 464 -28.93 34.42 58.65
N ASP A 465 -28.45 33.25 58.23
CA ASP A 465 -27.74 32.30 59.10
C ASP A 465 -26.40 31.91 58.47
N GLY A 466 -25.32 32.29 59.15
CA GLY A 466 -23.97 31.97 58.73
C GLY A 466 -23.52 30.59 59.21
N GLN A 467 -22.90 29.82 58.33
CA GLN A 467 -21.73 29.01 58.66
C GLN A 467 -20.99 28.53 57.39
N ILE A 468 -19.68 28.42 57.56
CA ILE A 468 -18.63 28.10 56.59
C ILE A 468 -18.81 26.70 55.99
N PHE A 469 -18.70 26.54 54.66
CA PHE A 469 -18.24 25.29 54.05
C PHE A 469 -17.62 25.54 52.66
N GLY A 470 -16.36 25.14 52.50
CA GLY A 470 -15.64 25.18 51.24
C GLY A 470 -16.19 24.15 50.25
N PHE A 471 -16.40 24.58 49.01
CA PHE A 471 -16.80 23.69 47.92
C PHE A 471 -15.57 23.24 47.14
N SER A 472 -15.16 22.00 47.41
CA SER A 472 -14.62 21.13 46.37
C SER A 472 -15.79 20.50 45.59
N HIS A 473 -15.68 20.48 44.27
CA HIS A 473 -16.48 19.61 43.38
C HIS A 473 -15.70 19.55 42.05
N GLN A 474 -14.76 18.61 41.88
CA GLN A 474 -14.97 17.18 41.66
C GLN A 474 -15.97 16.92 40.54
N ARG A 475 -15.45 16.95 39.30
CA ARG A 475 -16.11 16.39 38.12
C ARG A 475 -15.70 14.91 38.06
N ARG A 476 -16.65 14.06 38.47
CA ARG A 476 -16.61 12.59 38.48
C ARG A 476 -16.20 12.06 37.09
N SER A 477 -15.07 11.35 36.99
CA SER A 477 -14.77 10.45 35.86
C SER A 477 -14.92 9.02 36.35
N GLU A 478 -16.11 8.45 36.17
CA GLU A 478 -16.47 7.08 36.55
C GLU A 478 -15.89 6.01 35.63
N ASP A 479 -14.69 6.21 35.07
CA ASP A 479 -14.12 5.27 34.07
C ASP A 479 -12.67 4.86 34.32
N LEU A 480 -12.09 5.23 35.48
CA LEU A 480 -10.71 4.89 35.84
C LEU A 480 -10.63 4.44 37.31
N ASP A 481 -10.36 3.15 37.54
CA ASP A 481 -10.13 2.54 38.87
C ASP A 481 -8.73 2.91 39.45
N LEU A 482 -8.33 4.18 39.38
CA LEU A 482 -7.04 4.66 39.89
C LEU A 482 -7.17 5.95 40.72
N PRO A 483 -6.43 6.08 41.83
CA PRO A 483 -6.34 7.33 42.59
C PRO A 483 -5.83 8.49 41.73
N MET A 484 -6.50 9.64 41.83
CA MET A 484 -6.05 10.90 41.23
C MET A 484 -5.20 11.70 42.22
N PHE A 485 -3.99 12.07 41.81
CA PHE A 485 -3.09 12.92 42.59
C PHE A 485 -3.17 14.37 42.10
N ASP A 486 -3.19 15.33 43.03
CA ASP A 486 -3.06 16.75 42.71
C ASP A 486 -1.61 17.09 42.36
N LEU A 487 -1.42 17.94 41.34
CA LEU A 487 -0.10 18.39 40.89
C LEU A 487 0.74 18.96 42.04
N THR A 488 0.14 19.73 42.94
CA THR A 488 0.82 20.31 44.11
C THR A 488 1.38 19.24 45.04
N THR A 489 0.74 18.07 45.14
CA THR A 489 1.24 16.95 45.93
C THR A 489 2.49 16.36 45.29
N LEU A 490 2.49 16.20 43.97
CA LEU A 490 3.62 15.62 43.23
C LEU A 490 4.81 16.57 43.15
N VAL A 491 4.56 17.87 42.91
CA VAL A 491 5.58 18.93 42.95
C VAL A 491 6.31 18.93 44.30
N ASN A 492 5.58 18.85 45.41
CA ASN A 492 6.19 18.79 46.74
C ASN A 492 6.95 17.47 46.95
N ALA A 493 6.39 16.35 46.49
CA ALA A 493 6.99 15.04 46.67
C ALA A 493 8.32 14.88 45.90
N THR A 494 8.44 15.49 44.72
CA THR A 494 9.63 15.39 43.84
C THR A 494 10.62 16.54 44.02
N GLY A 495 10.40 17.45 44.98
CA GLY A 495 11.24 18.63 45.16
C GLY A 495 11.20 19.57 43.94
N ASN A 496 10.00 19.85 43.44
CA ASN A 496 9.74 20.62 42.23
C ASN A 496 10.38 20.02 40.97
N PHE A 497 10.35 18.68 40.87
CA PHE A 497 10.98 17.92 39.78
C PHE A 497 12.47 18.26 39.59
N SER A 498 13.20 18.38 40.72
CA SER A 498 14.65 18.63 40.70
C SER A 498 15.40 17.55 39.91
N GLU A 499 16.44 17.96 39.19
CA GLU A 499 17.34 17.02 38.49
C GLU A 499 18.03 16.05 39.47
N ASP A 500 18.24 16.46 40.72
CA ASP A 500 18.78 15.57 41.77
C ASP A 500 17.87 14.37 42.07
N ASN A 501 16.57 14.52 41.79
CA ASN A 501 15.57 13.48 41.95
C ASN A 501 15.26 12.76 40.64
N LYS A 502 15.95 13.06 39.54
CA LYS A 502 15.68 12.43 38.24
C LYS A 502 16.29 11.04 38.18
N LEU A 503 15.45 10.07 37.86
CA LEU A 503 15.80 8.66 37.75
C LEU A 503 16.21 8.26 36.32
N GLY A 504 15.64 8.93 35.31
CA GLY A 504 15.93 8.69 33.89
C GLY A 504 15.03 9.50 32.97
N GLU A 505 15.40 9.62 31.70
CA GLU A 505 14.62 10.31 30.66
C GLU A 505 14.77 9.61 29.32
N GLY A 506 13.66 9.48 28.58
CA GLY A 506 13.63 8.90 27.25
C GLY A 506 12.59 9.58 26.35
N GLY A 507 12.32 9.00 25.17
CA GLY A 507 11.40 9.58 24.17
C GLY A 507 9.96 9.82 24.64
N PHE A 508 9.58 9.28 25.79
CA PHE A 508 8.23 9.36 26.37
C PHE A 508 8.18 10.18 27.68
N GLY A 509 9.21 10.96 27.99
CA GLY A 509 9.26 11.83 29.16
C GLY A 509 10.28 11.44 30.22
N ALA A 510 10.34 12.24 31.28
CA ALA A 510 11.29 12.10 32.38
C ALA A 510 10.64 11.45 33.61
N VAL A 511 11.44 10.70 34.37
CA VAL A 511 11.00 9.99 35.57
C VAL A 511 11.74 10.55 36.77
N TYR A 512 11.00 10.89 37.82
CA TYR A 512 11.53 11.48 39.04
C TYR A 512 11.19 10.61 40.26
N LYS A 513 12.12 10.50 41.21
CA LYS A 513 11.88 9.97 42.55
C LYS A 513 11.13 11.02 43.37
N GLY A 514 10.14 10.59 44.12
CA GLY A 514 9.45 11.45 45.08
C GLY A 514 9.14 10.73 46.39
N VAL A 515 8.88 11.51 47.43
CA VAL A 515 8.43 11.00 48.74
C VAL A 515 7.13 11.70 49.12
N LEU A 516 6.04 10.94 49.24
CA LEU A 516 4.75 11.46 49.68
C LEU A 516 4.78 11.82 51.17
N LYS A 517 3.84 12.66 51.62
CA LYS A 517 3.76 13.13 53.03
C LYS A 517 3.66 12.00 54.07
N ASN A 518 3.17 10.83 53.66
CA ASN A 518 3.08 9.63 54.50
C ASN A 518 4.39 8.81 54.54
N GLY A 519 5.47 9.30 53.92
CA GLY A 519 6.77 8.62 53.84
C GLY A 519 6.89 7.59 52.72
N GLN A 520 5.86 7.41 51.89
CA GLN A 520 5.89 6.47 50.78
C GLN A 520 6.77 7.00 49.63
N GLU A 521 7.77 6.22 49.22
CA GLU A 521 8.57 6.50 48.03
C GLU A 521 7.82 6.14 46.75
N ILE A 522 7.86 7.03 45.77
CA ILE A 522 7.16 6.90 44.49
C ILE A 522 8.09 7.25 43.32
N ALA A 523 7.77 6.71 42.14
CA ALA A 523 8.36 7.14 40.87
C ALA A 523 7.29 7.86 40.04
N VAL A 524 7.57 9.11 39.66
CA VAL A 524 6.65 9.98 38.91
C VAL A 524 7.18 10.13 37.48
N LYS A 525 6.49 9.53 36.52
CA LYS A 525 6.77 9.71 35.09
C LYS A 525 5.98 10.91 34.58
N ARG A 526 6.68 12.00 34.25
CA ARG A 526 6.12 13.22 33.64
C ARG A 526 6.28 13.13 32.13
N LEU A 527 5.16 13.14 31.41
CA LEU A 527 5.15 13.02 29.96
C LEU A 527 5.61 14.33 29.31
N SER A 528 6.30 14.25 28.17
CA SER A 528 6.80 15.42 27.45
C SER A 528 5.73 16.10 26.60
N GLU A 529 5.73 17.44 26.56
CA GLU A 529 4.80 18.25 25.76
C GLU A 529 4.93 18.00 24.23
N ASN A 530 6.08 17.50 23.78
CA ASN A 530 6.42 17.36 22.36
C ASN A 530 5.91 16.06 21.69
N SER A 531 5.20 15.19 22.42
CA SER A 531 4.55 14.03 21.80
C SER A 531 3.24 14.45 21.13
N ARG A 532 3.20 14.43 19.80
CA ARG A 532 2.02 14.76 18.96
C ARG A 532 0.79 13.85 19.20
N GLN A 533 0.82 12.94 20.18
CA GLN A 533 -0.24 11.99 20.55
C GLN A 533 -0.62 12.01 22.05
N GLY A 534 -0.15 12.98 22.84
CA GLY A 534 -0.14 12.93 24.32
C GLY A 534 -1.44 12.56 25.05
N GLN A 535 -2.60 13.13 24.73
CA GLN A 535 -3.83 12.89 25.53
C GLN A 535 -4.49 11.53 25.25
N VAL A 536 -4.43 11.05 24.01
CA VAL A 536 -5.10 9.80 23.59
C VAL A 536 -4.26 8.59 23.98
N GLU A 537 -2.94 8.67 23.81
CA GLU A 537 -2.03 7.64 24.29
C GLU A 537 -2.03 7.55 25.82
N PHE A 538 -2.05 8.68 26.54
CA PHE A 538 -2.16 8.68 27.99
C PHE A 538 -3.46 8.01 28.48
N ARG A 539 -4.60 8.33 27.88
CA ARG A 539 -5.89 7.69 28.26
C ARG A 539 -5.89 6.20 27.95
N ASN A 540 -5.30 5.77 26.83
CA ASN A 540 -5.16 4.36 26.52
C ASN A 540 -4.19 3.67 27.50
N GLU A 541 -3.04 4.26 27.78
CA GLU A 541 -2.02 3.75 28.70
C GLU A 541 -2.59 3.59 30.12
N VAL A 542 -3.29 4.60 30.65
CA VAL A 542 -3.98 4.53 31.95
C VAL A 542 -5.08 3.46 31.95
N ALA A 543 -5.92 3.38 30.90
CA ALA A 543 -7.03 2.43 30.83
C ALA A 543 -6.57 0.96 30.78
N TYR A 544 -5.42 0.68 30.16
CA TYR A 544 -4.87 -0.67 30.06
C TYR A 544 -3.99 -1.04 31.27
N ILE A 545 -3.13 -0.16 31.77
CA ILE A 545 -2.25 -0.46 32.92
C ILE A 545 -3.04 -0.59 34.22
N ALA A 546 -4.10 0.21 34.43
CA ALA A 546 -4.95 0.11 35.62
C ALA A 546 -5.49 -1.31 35.84
N LYS A 547 -5.69 -2.07 34.76
CA LYS A 547 -6.23 -3.44 34.75
C LYS A 547 -5.14 -4.52 34.81
N LEU A 548 -3.86 -4.17 34.73
CA LEU A 548 -2.72 -5.09 34.73
C LEU A 548 -2.06 -5.15 36.11
N GLN A 549 -2.55 -6.04 36.98
CA GLN A 549 -1.87 -6.37 38.24
C GLN A 549 -1.22 -7.75 38.15
N HIS A 550 0.11 -7.79 38.12
CA HIS A 550 0.88 -9.04 38.10
C HIS A 550 2.08 -8.93 39.03
N ARG A 551 2.43 -10.03 39.71
CA ARG A 551 3.54 -10.10 40.69
C ARG A 551 4.92 -9.67 40.16
N ASN A 552 5.09 -9.64 38.83
CA ASN A 552 6.34 -9.29 38.15
C ASN A 552 6.22 -7.96 37.37
N LEU A 553 5.16 -7.18 37.57
CA LEU A 553 4.98 -5.86 36.97
C LEU A 553 4.92 -4.80 38.07
N ILE A 554 5.59 -3.67 37.84
CA ILE A 554 5.58 -2.54 38.78
C ILE A 554 4.16 -1.99 38.92
N LYS A 555 3.73 -1.79 40.16
CA LYS A 555 2.37 -1.36 40.46
C LYS A 555 2.20 0.13 40.18
N ILE A 556 1.17 0.46 39.41
CA ILE A 556 0.68 1.84 39.30
C ILE A 556 -0.11 2.21 40.56
N LEU A 557 0.21 3.37 41.13
CA LEU A 557 -0.40 3.90 42.35
C LEU A 557 -1.46 4.96 42.04
N GLY A 558 -1.38 5.62 40.88
CA GLY A 558 -2.35 6.60 40.43
C GLY A 558 -1.87 7.45 39.26
N CYS A 559 -2.63 8.49 38.92
CA CYS A 559 -2.28 9.44 37.88
C CYS A 559 -2.63 10.89 38.25
N CYS A 560 -2.04 11.86 37.55
CA CYS A 560 -2.36 13.28 37.63
C CYS A 560 -2.70 13.79 36.23
N ILE A 561 -3.82 14.48 36.08
CA ILE A 561 -4.31 15.05 34.82
C ILE A 561 -4.76 16.48 35.09
N GLN A 562 -3.96 17.47 34.69
CA GLN A 562 -4.31 18.88 34.89
C GLN A 562 -3.90 19.70 33.67
N VAL A 563 -4.88 20.02 32.80
CA VAL A 563 -4.85 20.82 31.55
C VAL A 563 -3.66 20.54 30.61
N ASP A 564 -2.43 20.80 31.02
CA ASP A 564 -1.18 20.61 30.25
C ASP A 564 -0.17 19.65 30.92
N GLU A 565 -0.46 19.14 32.12
CA GLU A 565 0.40 18.21 32.87
C GLU A 565 -0.25 16.84 33.02
N MET A 566 0.41 15.81 32.48
CA MET A 566 0.00 14.41 32.58
C MET A 566 1.11 13.57 33.20
N MET A 567 0.82 12.93 34.33
CA MET A 567 1.80 12.14 35.08
C MET A 567 1.24 10.81 35.52
N LEU A 568 2.10 9.79 35.49
CA LEU A 568 1.83 8.44 36.01
C LEU A 568 2.68 8.21 37.27
N ILE A 569 2.06 7.68 38.32
CA ILE A 569 2.70 7.44 39.61
C ILE A 569 2.83 5.94 39.84
N TYR A 570 4.05 5.47 40.04
CA TYR A 570 4.39 4.07 40.32
C TYR A 570 4.99 3.93 41.72
N GLU A 571 4.99 2.71 42.25
CA GLU A 571 5.83 2.37 43.38
C GLU A 571 7.32 2.54 43.02
N PHE A 572 8.14 2.99 43.97
CA PHE A 572 9.58 3.12 43.74
C PHE A 572 10.28 1.77 43.98
N LEU A 573 11.14 1.36 43.03
CA LEU A 573 11.98 0.16 43.15
C LEU A 573 13.46 0.56 43.30
N PRO A 574 14.13 0.17 44.39
CA PRO A 574 15.49 0.65 44.70
C PRO A 574 16.60 0.03 43.84
N ASN A 575 16.34 -1.09 43.15
CA ASN A 575 17.39 -1.91 42.51
C ASN A 575 17.69 -1.59 41.04
N ARG A 576 17.22 -0.45 40.51
CA ARG A 576 17.33 -0.08 39.08
C ARG A 576 16.66 -1.10 38.14
N SER A 577 16.60 -0.77 36.86
CA SER A 577 15.87 -1.49 35.82
C SER A 577 16.55 -2.83 35.44
N LEU A 578 15.73 -3.78 34.98
CA LEU A 578 16.18 -5.13 34.60
C LEU A 578 17.15 -5.11 33.41
N ASP A 579 17.06 -4.10 32.54
CA ASP A 579 17.98 -3.90 31.41
C ASP A 579 19.43 -3.79 31.88
N CYS A 580 19.67 -3.13 33.01
CA CYS A 580 21.00 -2.97 33.60
C CYS A 580 21.62 -4.32 34.00
N PHE A 581 20.79 -5.28 34.43
CA PHE A 581 21.25 -6.62 34.81
C PHE A 581 21.37 -7.57 33.61
N ILE A 582 20.55 -7.40 32.57
CA ILE A 582 20.56 -8.25 31.38
C ILE A 582 21.65 -7.85 30.40
N PHE A 583 21.86 -6.55 30.17
CA PHE A 583 22.72 -6.06 29.09
C PHE A 583 24.04 -5.44 29.57
N GLY A 584 24.22 -5.24 30.88
CA GLY A 584 25.40 -4.60 31.45
C GLY A 584 25.55 -3.13 31.02
N LEU A 585 26.42 -2.38 31.70
CA LEU A 585 26.55 -0.91 31.58
C LEU A 585 27.07 -0.37 30.21
N LEU A 586 27.08 -1.18 29.14
CA LEU A 586 27.61 -0.77 27.84
C LEU A 586 26.79 -1.34 26.68
N ARG A 587 25.62 -0.74 26.38
CA ARG A 587 25.13 -0.48 25.01
C ARG A 587 23.72 0.11 25.02
N SER A 588 23.60 1.35 24.52
CA SER A 588 22.33 1.94 24.09
C SER A 588 21.85 1.20 22.83
N SER A 589 20.84 0.34 22.94
CA SER A 589 20.17 -0.26 21.77
C SER A 589 18.74 0.28 21.64
N PRO A 590 18.31 0.69 20.43
CA PRO A 590 16.95 1.14 20.18
C PRO A 590 16.07 -0.08 19.81
N TYR A 591 14.92 -0.19 20.47
CA TYR A 591 13.80 -1.15 20.24
C TYR A 591 13.94 -2.57 20.84
N ILE A 592 13.14 -2.89 21.87
CA ILE A 592 11.96 -3.82 21.81
C ILE A 592 11.42 -4.24 23.22
N LEU A 593 10.08 -4.28 23.33
CA LEU A 593 9.15 -4.99 24.25
C LEU A 593 8.96 -4.60 25.75
N ILE A 594 7.80 -3.97 26.01
CA ILE A 594 6.82 -4.16 27.11
C ILE A 594 7.29 -3.99 28.60
N ALA A 595 6.96 -2.79 29.14
CA ALA A 595 6.62 -2.42 30.55
C ALA A 595 7.68 -2.62 31.66
N PHE A 596 8.17 -1.64 32.47
CA PHE A 596 7.93 -0.22 32.76
C PHE A 596 9.20 0.37 33.43
N VAL A 597 9.55 1.62 33.12
CA VAL A 597 10.26 2.64 33.96
C VAL A 597 11.43 2.07 34.80
N ILE A 598 12.67 2.06 34.33
CA ILE A 598 13.59 3.12 33.87
C ILE A 598 14.35 2.61 32.65
#